data_AF-A0A0F8DC55-F1
#
_entry.id   AF-A0A0F8DC55-F1
#
_cell.length_a   1.000
_cell.length_b   1.000
_cell.length_c   1.000
_cell.angle_alpha   90.00
_cell.angle_beta   90.00
_cell.angle_gamma   90.00
#
_symmetry.space_group_name_H-M   'P 1'
#
loop_
_entity.id
_entity.type
_entity.pdbx_description
1 polymer ?
#
loop_
_entity_poly.entity_id
_entity_poly.type
_entity_poly.pdbx_seq_one_letter_code
_entity_poly.pdbx_strand_id
1 'polypeptide(L)'
;MFPGMGGRGTNPAKMKQMMKQMGIDVKELKDIEEVIIKTANSNIIIENANVTIMTVQGSETYQIVGDAKEVPKSLEIPAEDIKLVMEQTGVSEEDARKALKNSNGDLAEAIVALSA
;
A
#
# COMPACT_ATOMS: atom_id res chain seq x y z
N MET A 1 -28.13 -9.13 -24.68
CA MET A 1 -29.11 -8.07 -24.99
C MET A 1 -30.30 -8.25 -24.06
N PHE A 2 -30.51 -7.33 -23.12
CA PHE A 2 -31.74 -7.27 -22.32
C PHE A 2 -32.68 -6.22 -22.93
N PRO A 3 -33.92 -6.57 -23.30
CA PRO A 3 -34.89 -5.63 -23.87
C PRO A 3 -35.57 -4.86 -22.73
N GLY A 4 -35.50 -3.51 -22.75
CA GLY A 4 -36.37 -2.68 -21.91
C GLY A 4 -35.82 -1.38 -21.31
N MET A 5 -34.55 -1.00 -21.50
CA MET A 5 -34.04 0.29 -20.98
C MET A 5 -33.60 1.25 -22.10
N GLY A 6 -34.60 1.78 -22.79
CA GLY A 6 -34.50 3.03 -23.51
C GLY A 6 -35.23 4.13 -22.74
N GLY A 7 -34.49 5.12 -22.24
CA GLY A 7 -35.02 6.46 -21.97
C GLY A 7 -35.25 6.87 -20.51
N ARG A 8 -34.72 8.06 -20.20
CA ARG A 8 -34.94 8.93 -19.03
C ARG A 8 -34.02 8.70 -17.83
N GLY A 9 -33.04 9.60 -17.74
CA GLY A 9 -32.17 9.79 -16.58
C GLY A 9 -32.99 9.77 -15.29
N THR A 10 -32.73 8.74 -14.50
CA THR A 10 -33.25 8.62 -13.15
C THR A 10 -32.70 9.79 -12.35
N ASN A 11 -33.57 10.59 -11.71
CA ASN A 11 -33.15 11.75 -10.93
C ASN A 11 -32.14 11.31 -9.84
N PRO A 12 -30.89 11.80 -9.86
CA PRO A 12 -29.82 11.34 -8.95
C PRO A 12 -30.22 11.41 -7.47
N ALA A 13 -31.02 12.42 -7.11
CA ALA A 13 -31.53 12.59 -5.75
C ALA A 13 -32.49 11.47 -5.32
N LYS A 14 -33.35 10.99 -6.23
CA LYS A 14 -34.28 9.88 -5.94
C LYS A 14 -33.53 8.56 -5.79
N MET A 15 -32.47 8.35 -6.59
CA MET A 15 -31.63 7.16 -6.49
C MET A 15 -30.86 7.13 -5.16
N LYS A 16 -30.28 8.26 -4.75
CA LYS A 16 -29.60 8.38 -3.44
C LYS A 16 -30.54 8.11 -2.26
N GLN A 17 -31.79 8.59 -2.34
CA GLN A 17 -32.81 8.33 -1.32
C GLN A 17 -33.21 6.84 -1.26
N MET A 18 -33.39 6.20 -2.41
CA MET A 18 -33.65 4.75 -2.47
C MET A 18 -32.48 3.92 -1.93
N MET A 19 -31.25 4.26 -2.29
CA MET A 19 -30.05 3.56 -1.76
C MET A 19 -29.97 3.66 -0.24
N LYS A 20 -30.24 4.84 0.32
CA LYS A 20 -30.26 5.04 1.77
C LYS A 20 -31.35 4.22 2.47
N GLN A 21 -32.52 4.06 1.84
CA GLN A 21 -33.60 3.18 2.34
C GLN A 21 -33.21 1.70 2.32
N MET A 22 -32.33 1.29 1.40
CA MET A 22 -31.76 -0.06 1.33
C MET A 22 -30.56 -0.25 2.28
N GLY A 23 -30.23 0.74 3.12
CA GLY A 23 -29.10 0.67 4.05
C GLY A 23 -27.74 0.84 3.36
N ILE A 24 -27.73 1.44 2.17
CA ILE A 24 -26.52 1.74 1.40
C ILE A 24 -26.22 3.24 1.53
N ASP A 25 -25.09 3.58 2.14
CA ASP A 25 -24.60 4.96 2.26
C ASP A 25 -23.36 5.15 1.38
N VAL A 26 -23.33 6.23 0.60
CA VAL A 26 -22.21 6.55 -0.29
C VAL A 26 -21.67 7.93 0.04
N LYS A 27 -20.37 8.01 0.31
CA LYS A 27 -19.65 9.23 0.68
C LYS A 27 -18.38 9.36 -0.16
N GLU A 28 -18.11 10.57 -0.64
CA GLU A 28 -16.82 10.93 -1.22
C GLU A 28 -15.93 11.52 -0.13
N LEU A 29 -14.72 10.98 0.02
CA LEU A 29 -13.71 11.55 0.91
C LEU A 29 -13.06 12.75 0.21
N LYS A 30 -12.91 13.85 0.92
CA LYS A 30 -12.32 15.10 0.40
C LYS A 30 -10.95 15.34 1.03
N ASP A 31 -10.17 16.21 0.38
CA ASP A 31 -8.88 16.70 0.89
C ASP A 31 -7.90 15.55 1.22
N ILE A 32 -7.85 14.54 0.34
CA ILE A 32 -6.95 13.39 0.47
C ILE A 32 -5.54 13.80 0.06
N GLU A 33 -4.57 13.61 0.96
CA GLU A 33 -3.15 13.80 0.65
C GLU A 33 -2.59 12.58 -0.09
N GLU A 34 -2.78 11.38 0.47
CA GLU A 34 -2.35 10.12 -0.13
C GLU A 34 -3.11 8.92 0.44
N VAL A 35 -3.07 7.79 -0.27
CA VAL A 35 -3.49 6.48 0.27
C VAL A 35 -2.27 5.55 0.33
N ILE A 36 -2.00 4.99 1.51
CA ILE A 36 -0.91 4.02 1.70
C ILE A 36 -1.50 2.64 1.98
N ILE A 37 -1.24 1.70 1.07
CA ILE A 37 -1.52 0.27 1.28
C ILE A 37 -0.23 -0.41 1.73
N LYS A 38 -0.15 -0.77 3.01
CA LYS A 38 1.00 -1.49 3.56
C LYS A 38 0.84 -2.99 3.31
N THR A 39 1.79 -3.58 2.60
CA THR A 39 1.86 -5.05 2.43
C THR A 39 3.02 -5.61 3.26
N ALA A 40 3.31 -6.91 3.15
CA ALA A 40 4.46 -7.51 3.84
C ALA A 40 5.79 -6.90 3.37
N ASN A 41 5.99 -6.83 2.05
CA ASN A 41 7.30 -6.57 1.42
C ASN A 41 7.42 -5.15 0.84
N SER A 42 6.30 -4.51 0.55
CA SER A 42 6.25 -3.19 -0.09
C SER A 42 5.07 -2.38 0.43
N ASN A 43 5.09 -1.09 0.17
CA ASN A 43 3.95 -0.21 0.33
C ASN A 43 3.52 0.27 -1.05
N ILE A 44 2.23 0.28 -1.32
CA ILE A 44 1.67 0.97 -2.49
C ILE A 44 1.22 2.34 -2.02
N ILE A 45 1.80 3.39 -2.60
CA ILE A 45 1.45 4.79 -2.33
C ILE A 45 0.64 5.27 -3.53
N ILE A 46 -0.56 5.77 -3.28
CA ILE A 46 -1.46 6.30 -4.32
C ILE A 46 -1.60 7.80 -4.09
N GLU A 47 -1.02 8.58 -5.01
CA GLU A 47 -1.11 10.03 -5.05
C GLU A 47 -2.32 10.47 -5.89
N ASN A 48 -2.71 11.74 -5.79
CA ASN A 48 -3.88 12.31 -6.51
C ASN A 48 -5.16 11.47 -6.31
N ALA A 49 -5.32 10.89 -5.13
CA ALA A 49 -6.34 9.89 -4.89
C ALA A 49 -7.74 10.49 -4.80
N ASN A 50 -8.70 9.87 -5.50
CA ASN A 50 -10.12 10.05 -5.30
C ASN A 50 -10.68 8.80 -4.60
N VAL A 51 -11.28 8.97 -3.42
CA VAL A 51 -11.80 7.87 -2.61
C VAL A 51 -13.31 8.01 -2.41
N THR A 52 -14.04 6.98 -2.83
CA THR A 52 -15.47 6.81 -2.54
C THR A 52 -15.67 5.67 -1.55
N ILE A 53 -16.42 5.94 -0.48
CA ILE A 53 -16.78 4.96 0.55
C ILE A 53 -18.24 4.56 0.34
N MET A 54 -18.48 3.26 0.25
CA MET A 54 -19.81 2.67 0.23
C MET A 54 -20.01 1.79 1.46
N THR A 55 -20.98 2.10 2.31
CA THR A 55 -21.33 1.30 3.47
C THR A 55 -22.59 0.48 3.18
N VAL A 56 -22.53 -0.85 3.31
CA VAL A 56 -23.66 -1.77 3.16
C VAL A 56 -23.74 -2.67 4.39
N GLN A 57 -24.85 -2.61 5.13
CA GLN A 57 -25.07 -3.47 6.31
C GLN A 57 -23.91 -3.44 7.34
N GLY A 58 -23.24 -2.30 7.50
CA GLY A 58 -22.11 -2.13 8.42
C GLY A 58 -20.74 -2.55 7.85
N SER A 59 -20.68 -3.05 6.62
CA SER A 59 -19.41 -3.27 5.89
C SER A 59 -19.08 -2.06 5.03
N GLU A 60 -17.86 -1.56 5.10
CA GLU A 60 -17.38 -0.45 4.28
C GLU A 60 -16.51 -0.96 3.12
N THR A 61 -16.83 -0.49 1.92
CA THR A 61 -16.05 -0.72 0.70
C THR A 61 -15.48 0.60 0.23
N TYR A 62 -14.18 0.63 -0.03
CA TYR A 62 -13.46 1.81 -0.52
C TYR A 62 -13.13 1.61 -2.00
N GLN A 63 -13.57 2.52 -2.84
CA GLN A 63 -13.14 2.63 -4.22
C GLN A 63 -12.10 3.74 -4.31
N ILE A 64 -10.88 3.39 -4.69
CA ILE A 64 -9.72 4.30 -4.75
C ILE A 64 -9.28 4.37 -6.21
N VAL A 65 -9.14 5.59 -6.73
CA VAL A 65 -8.58 5.87 -8.07
C VAL A 65 -7.50 6.92 -7.92
N GLY A 66 -6.31 6.70 -8.47
CA GLY A 66 -5.19 7.64 -8.41
C GLY A 66 -3.92 7.07 -9.04
N ASP A 67 -2.81 7.78 -8.86
CA ASP A 67 -1.49 7.43 -9.40
C ASP A 67 -0.74 6.53 -8.41
N ALA A 68 -0.66 5.24 -8.70
CA ALA A 68 -0.06 4.26 -7.80
C ALA A 68 1.44 4.06 -8.08
N LYS A 69 2.26 4.11 -7.02
CA LYS A 69 3.67 3.71 -7.02
C LYS A 69 3.94 2.66 -5.95
N GLU A 70 4.70 1.63 -6.29
CA GLU A 70 5.14 0.62 -5.33
C GLU A 70 6.51 1.00 -4.78
N VAL A 71 6.61 1.08 -3.45
CA VAL A 71 7.83 1.38 -2.71
C VAL A 71 8.21 0.14 -1.90
N PRO A 72 9.33 -0.54 -2.21
CA PRO A 72 9.81 -1.64 -1.38
C PRO A 72 10.03 -1.14 0.04
N LYS A 73 9.63 -1.93 1.05
CA LYS A 73 10.06 -1.61 2.40
C LYS A 73 11.57 -1.75 2.43
N SER A 74 12.27 -0.70 2.82
CA SER A 74 13.67 -0.84 3.16
C SER A 74 13.76 -1.87 4.29
N LEU A 75 14.50 -2.96 4.08
CA LEU A 75 14.90 -3.84 5.17
C LEU A 75 15.47 -2.95 6.27
N GLU A 76 14.79 -2.91 7.42
CA GLU A 76 15.33 -2.28 8.62
C GLU A 76 16.44 -3.19 9.10
N ILE A 77 17.66 -2.87 8.70
CA ILE A 77 18.86 -3.58 9.13
C ILE A 77 19.28 -2.95 10.47
N PRO A 78 19.28 -3.70 11.58
CA PRO A 78 19.74 -3.20 12.86
C PRO A 78 21.17 -2.68 12.77
N ALA A 79 21.46 -1.54 13.41
CA ALA A 79 22.82 -1.00 13.45
C ALA A 79 23.83 -1.96 14.09
N GLU A 80 23.36 -2.84 14.98
CA GLU A 80 24.17 -3.88 15.62
C GLU A 80 24.60 -4.95 14.61
N ASP A 81 23.73 -5.38 13.71
CA ASP A 81 24.06 -6.35 12.65
C ASP A 81 25.08 -5.75 11.68
N ILE A 82 24.93 -4.46 11.32
CA ILE A 82 25.91 -3.75 10.47
C ILE A 82 27.29 -3.75 11.15
N LYS A 83 27.33 -3.42 12.46
CA LYS A 83 28.58 -3.46 13.23
C LYS A 83 29.19 -4.85 13.28
N LEU A 84 28.39 -5.89 13.52
CA LEU A 84 28.86 -7.27 13.56
C LEU A 84 29.47 -7.67 12.21
N VAL A 85 28.82 -7.34 11.09
CA VAL A 85 29.41 -7.58 9.76
C VAL A 85 30.73 -6.84 9.59
N MET A 86 30.78 -5.55 9.94
CA MET A 86 32.02 -4.76 9.84
C MET A 86 33.15 -5.35 10.69
N GLU A 87 32.86 -5.75 11.92
CA GLU A 87 33.84 -6.31 12.85
C GLU A 87 34.37 -7.68 12.37
N GLN A 88 33.51 -8.52 11.78
CA GLN A 88 33.90 -9.84 11.30
C GLN A 88 34.58 -9.84 9.93
N THR A 89 34.24 -8.89 9.07
CA THR A 89 34.69 -8.88 7.66
C THR A 89 35.70 -7.77 7.35
N GLY A 90 35.80 -6.75 8.21
CA GLY A 90 36.70 -5.60 8.04
C GLY A 90 36.25 -4.59 6.96
N VAL A 91 35.05 -4.73 6.39
CA VAL A 91 34.55 -3.83 5.33
C VAL A 91 33.96 -2.53 5.89
N SER A 92 33.69 -1.58 4.98
CA SER A 92 33.04 -0.32 5.34
C SER A 92 31.58 -0.51 5.78
N GLU A 93 31.02 0.44 6.52
CA GLU A 93 29.60 0.42 6.92
C GLU A 93 28.67 0.33 5.71
N GLU A 94 29.02 1.01 4.61
CA GLU A 94 28.26 1.00 3.37
C GLU A 94 28.23 -0.40 2.74
N ASP A 95 29.38 -1.07 2.68
CA ASP A 95 29.49 -2.43 2.14
C ASP A 95 28.78 -3.46 3.03
N ALA A 96 28.92 -3.34 4.35
CA ALA A 96 28.24 -4.18 5.32
C ALA A 96 26.71 -4.06 5.19
N ARG A 97 26.20 -2.83 5.09
CA ARG A 97 24.77 -2.56 4.90
C ARG A 97 24.27 -3.09 3.56
N LYS A 98 25.07 -2.99 2.51
CA LYS A 98 24.74 -3.54 1.19
C LYS A 98 24.70 -5.06 1.19
N ALA A 99 25.65 -5.73 1.86
CA ALA A 99 25.66 -7.17 2.02
C ALA A 99 24.41 -7.66 2.77
N LEU A 100 24.11 -7.05 3.92
CA LEU A 100 22.89 -7.37 4.69
C LEU A 100 21.61 -7.13 3.86
N LYS A 101 21.56 -6.08 3.04
CA LYS A 101 20.42 -5.84 2.15
C LYS A 101 20.29 -6.92 1.07
N ASN A 102 21.40 -7.37 0.48
CA ASN A 102 21.41 -8.41 -0.54
C ASN A 102 21.08 -9.79 0.03
N SER A 103 21.45 -10.04 1.29
CA SER A 103 21.12 -11.25 2.04
C SER A 103 19.76 -11.16 2.76
N ASN A 104 18.89 -10.21 2.39
CA ASN A 104 17.57 -10.00 3.01
C ASN A 104 17.59 -9.90 4.55
N GLY A 105 18.67 -9.37 5.12
CA GLY A 105 18.87 -9.23 6.57
C GLY A 105 19.50 -10.44 7.26
N ASP A 106 19.87 -11.51 6.53
CA ASP A 106 20.58 -12.66 7.11
C ASP A 106 22.04 -12.29 7.40
N LEU A 107 22.37 -12.20 8.69
CA LEU A 107 23.69 -11.84 9.19
C LEU A 107 24.76 -12.87 8.78
N ALA A 108 24.46 -14.16 8.89
CA ALA A 108 25.43 -15.22 8.62
C ALA A 108 25.75 -15.27 7.12
N GLU A 109 24.72 -15.19 6.28
CA GLU A 109 24.88 -15.14 4.83
C GLU A 109 25.66 -13.89 4.40
N ALA A 110 25.39 -12.73 5.02
CA ALA A 110 26.11 -11.48 4.73
C ALA A 110 27.59 -11.55 5.10
N ILE A 111 27.94 -12.16 6.25
CA ILE A 111 29.34 -12.35 6.65
C ILE A 111 30.04 -13.30 5.67
N VAL A 112 29.44 -14.44 5.34
CA VAL A 112 30.03 -15.40 4.39
C VAL A 112 30.24 -14.77 3.01
N ALA A 113 29.31 -13.95 2.54
CA ALA A 113 29.41 -13.28 1.25
C ALA A 113 30.57 -12.26 1.16
N LEU A 114 31.01 -11.70 2.29
CA LEU A 114 32.07 -10.69 2.37
C LEU A 114 33.43 -11.26 2.81
N SER A 115 33.45 -12.44 3.44
CA SER A 115 34.67 -13.13 3.86
C SER A 115 35.24 -14.11 2.83
N ALA A 116 34.57 -14.27 1.68
CA ALA A 116 35.03 -15.06 0.54
C ALA A 116 36.03 -14.29 -0.32
#